data_AF-A0A1Q6LQE2-F1
#
_entry.id   AF-A0A1Q6LQE2-F1
#
_cell.length_a   1.000
_cell.length_b   1.000
_cell.length_c   1.000
_cell.angle_alpha   90.00
_cell.angle_beta   90.00
_cell.angle_gamma   90.00
#
_symmetry.space_group_name_H-M   'P 1'
#
loop_
_entity.id
_entity.type
_entity.pdbx_description
1 polymer ?
#
loop_
_entity_poly.entity_id
_entity_poly.type
_entity_poly.pdbx_seq_one_letter_code
_entity_poly.pdbx_strand_id
1 'polypeptide(L)'
;MVDKTKILNFIQDFGCCRLEHLQILFNDKNNNFKGILDNNMVSKKGDIFVHNTKKIDEKMLTALDILCKYKSKLKQYYLGYNPVIITFLTKDNTMYHIIVADDDNKKGIVKIINSYPLSLPKADKLILAFPDEKELENIECEIPFLYAIYPELNVINYE
;
A
#
# COMPACT_ATOMS: atom_id res chain seq x y z
N MET A 1 6.38 8.93 -22.66
CA MET A 1 4.94 8.67 -22.45
C MET A 1 4.82 7.32 -21.77
N VAL A 2 4.13 7.25 -20.63
CA VAL A 2 3.93 5.99 -19.91
C VAL A 2 3.04 5.08 -20.75
N ASP A 3 3.42 3.81 -20.85
CA ASP A 3 2.65 2.81 -21.58
C ASP A 3 1.26 2.61 -20.92
N LYS A 4 0.20 2.86 -21.69
CA LYS A 4 -1.20 2.67 -21.28
C LYS A 4 -1.44 1.26 -20.73
N THR A 5 -0.79 0.25 -21.31
CA THR A 5 -0.89 -1.15 -20.89
C THR A 5 -0.36 -1.36 -19.48
N LYS A 6 0.76 -0.72 -19.13
CA LYS A 6 1.34 -0.82 -17.78
C LYS A 6 0.42 -0.23 -16.71
N ILE A 7 -0.25 0.87 -17.03
CA ILE A 7 -1.20 1.51 -16.11
C ILE A 7 -2.46 0.65 -15.95
N LEU A 8 -2.98 0.09 -17.04
CA LEU A 8 -4.12 -0.82 -16.99
C LEU A 8 -3.82 -2.08 -16.16
N ASN A 9 -2.65 -2.69 -16.37
CA ASN A 9 -2.22 -3.85 -15.57
C ASN A 9 -2.08 -3.48 -14.10
N PHE A 10 -1.52 -2.31 -13.79
CA PHE A 10 -1.45 -1.82 -12.41
C PHE A 10 -2.85 -1.69 -11.78
N ILE A 11 -3.81 -1.07 -12.46
CA ILE A 11 -5.18 -0.94 -11.92
C ILE A 11 -5.87 -2.29 -11.82
N GLN A 12 -5.61 -3.22 -12.74
CA GLN A 12 -6.11 -4.60 -12.69
C GLN A 12 -5.60 -5.35 -11.45
N ASP A 13 -4.29 -5.24 -11.16
CA ASP A 13 -3.65 -5.92 -10.04
C ASP A 13 -4.08 -5.33 -8.69
N PHE A 14 -3.97 -4.00 -8.54
CA PHE A 14 -4.25 -3.31 -7.27
C PHE A 14 -5.73 -2.96 -7.08
N GLY A 15 -6.55 -3.06 -8.12
CA GLY A 15 -8.00 -2.84 -8.09
C GLY A 15 -8.43 -1.38 -8.09
N CYS A 16 -7.77 -0.50 -7.33
CA CYS A 16 -8.01 0.94 -7.34
C CYS A 16 -6.76 1.76 -7.00
N CYS A 17 -6.73 3.00 -7.46
CA CYS A 17 -5.69 3.97 -7.11
C CYS A 17 -6.16 5.42 -7.31
N ARG A 18 -5.59 6.38 -6.58
CA ARG A 18 -5.79 7.82 -6.83
C ARG A 18 -4.98 8.26 -8.05
N LEU A 19 -5.40 9.36 -8.66
CA LEU A 19 -4.66 10.02 -9.74
C LEU A 19 -3.21 10.30 -9.34
N GLU A 20 -3.02 10.81 -8.12
CA GLU A 20 -1.71 11.14 -7.59
C GLU A 20 -0.78 9.91 -7.51
N HIS A 21 -1.31 8.72 -7.18
CA HIS A 21 -0.52 7.49 -7.17
C HIS A 21 0.07 7.20 -8.54
N LEU A 22 -0.72 7.33 -9.61
CA LEU A 22 -0.25 7.12 -10.98
C LEU A 22 0.81 8.16 -11.36
N GLN A 23 0.57 9.43 -11.01
CA GLN A 23 1.49 10.54 -11.28
C GLN A 23 2.86 10.32 -10.61
N ILE A 24 2.86 9.84 -9.37
CA ILE A 24 4.08 9.58 -8.60
C ILE A 24 4.77 8.30 -9.08
N LEU A 25 4.06 7.17 -9.14
CA LEU A 25 4.64 5.86 -9.43
C LEU A 25 5.16 5.77 -10.87
N PHE A 26 4.51 6.43 -11.82
CA PHE A 26 4.92 6.44 -13.22
C PHE A 26 5.70 7.69 -13.64
N ASN A 27 6.06 8.58 -12.70
CA ASN A 27 6.81 9.82 -12.95
C ASN A 27 6.17 10.72 -14.03
N ASP A 28 4.83 10.87 -14.01
CA ASP A 28 4.08 11.61 -15.03
C ASP A 28 3.11 12.62 -14.39
N LYS A 29 3.68 13.61 -13.70
CA LYS A 29 2.99 14.54 -12.78
C LYS A 29 1.84 15.34 -13.40
N ASN A 30 1.91 15.64 -14.69
CA ASN A 30 0.93 16.49 -15.37
C ASN A 30 -0.12 15.70 -16.14
N ASN A 31 -0.02 14.37 -16.13
CA ASN A 31 -0.95 13.51 -16.85
C ASN A 31 -2.19 13.23 -15.99
N ASN A 32 -3.37 13.30 -16.62
CA ASN A 32 -4.65 12.99 -15.99
C ASN A 32 -5.14 11.56 -16.31
N PHE A 33 -4.37 10.83 -17.10
CA PHE A 33 -4.61 9.47 -17.56
C PHE A 33 -6.02 9.26 -18.14
N LYS A 34 -6.59 10.23 -18.85
CA LYS A 34 -7.91 10.05 -19.48
C LYS A 34 -7.95 8.86 -20.44
N GLY A 35 -6.84 8.60 -21.15
CA GLY A 35 -6.77 7.52 -22.12
C GLY A 35 -6.96 6.10 -21.55
N ILE A 36 -6.79 5.87 -20.24
CA ILE A 36 -7.09 4.53 -19.67
C ILE A 36 -8.60 4.27 -19.50
N LEU A 37 -9.44 5.31 -19.60
CA LEU A 37 -10.89 5.22 -19.47
C LEU A 37 -11.58 4.77 -20.78
N ASP A 38 -10.88 4.81 -21.91
CA ASP A 38 -11.43 4.41 -23.21
C ASP A 38 -11.77 2.91 -23.27
N ASN A 39 -11.09 2.11 -22.44
CA ASN A 39 -11.40 0.71 -22.29
C ASN A 39 -12.41 0.57 -21.15
N ASN A 40 -13.54 -0.10 -21.39
CA ASN A 40 -14.60 -0.41 -20.40
C ASN A 40 -14.15 -1.27 -19.20
N MET A 41 -12.84 -1.35 -18.93
CA MET A 41 -12.21 -2.05 -17.82
C MET A 41 -12.01 -1.14 -16.60
N VAL A 42 -11.87 0.17 -16.79
CA VAL A 42 -11.60 1.13 -15.70
C VAL A 42 -12.67 2.21 -15.69
N SER A 43 -13.15 2.54 -14.50
CA SER A 43 -14.00 3.71 -14.26
C SER A 43 -13.28 4.69 -13.34
N LYS A 44 -13.75 5.94 -13.34
CA LYS A 44 -13.23 6.99 -12.47
C LYS A 44 -14.34 7.52 -11.55
N LYS A 45 -14.08 7.60 -10.25
CA LYS A 45 -14.95 8.21 -9.23
C LYS A 45 -14.16 9.28 -8.51
N GLY A 46 -14.45 10.56 -8.79
CA GLY A 46 -13.63 11.67 -8.29
C GLY A 46 -12.21 11.60 -8.87
N ASP A 47 -11.21 11.51 -8.01
CA ASP A 47 -9.79 11.32 -8.33
C ASP A 47 -9.34 9.85 -8.33
N ILE A 48 -10.23 8.91 -7.99
CA ILE A 48 -9.93 7.47 -7.90
C ILE A 48 -10.26 6.76 -9.21
N PHE A 49 -9.29 6.01 -9.73
CA PHE A 49 -9.48 5.02 -10.79
C PHE A 49 -9.77 3.65 -10.17
N VAL A 50 -10.73 2.93 -10.72
CA VAL A 50 -11.20 1.63 -10.20
C VAL A 50 -11.37 0.66 -11.35
N HIS A 51 -10.81 -0.53 -11.22
CA HIS A 51 -11.11 -1.64 -12.12
C HIS A 51 -12.58 -2.02 -11.96
N ASN A 52 -13.32 -2.17 -13.06
CA ASN A 52 -14.79 -2.30 -13.03
C ASN A 52 -15.31 -3.57 -12.33
N THR A 53 -14.46 -4.58 -12.13
CA THR A 53 -14.79 -5.79 -11.36
C THR A 53 -14.42 -5.70 -9.87
N LYS A 54 -13.87 -4.57 -9.42
CA LYS A 54 -13.37 -4.36 -8.06
C LYS A 54 -14.13 -3.22 -7.38
N LYS A 55 -14.05 -3.19 -6.05
CA LYS A 55 -14.55 -2.07 -5.23
C LYS A 55 -13.39 -1.17 -4.86
N ILE A 56 -13.70 0.06 -4.46
CA ILE A 56 -12.71 0.92 -3.81
C ILE A 56 -12.35 0.27 -2.48
N ASP A 57 -11.05 0.07 -2.27
CA ASP A 57 -10.49 -0.50 -1.05
C ASP A 57 -9.59 0.57 -0.40
N GLU A 58 -10.07 1.14 0.70
CA GLU A 58 -9.34 2.18 1.43
C GLU A 58 -8.00 1.69 1.95
N LYS A 59 -7.88 0.40 2.35
CA LYS A 59 -6.59 -0.18 2.79
C LYS A 59 -5.58 -0.18 1.65
N MET A 60 -6.03 -0.49 0.45
CA MET A 60 -5.19 -0.42 -0.74
C MET A 60 -4.76 1.01 -1.04
N LEU A 61 -5.68 1.98 -0.96
CA LEU A 61 -5.35 3.38 -1.19
C LEU A 61 -4.32 3.90 -0.18
N THR A 62 -4.48 3.58 1.12
CA THR A 62 -3.50 3.90 2.17
C THR A 62 -2.16 3.22 1.93
N ALA A 63 -2.15 1.96 1.50
CA ALA A 63 -0.91 1.25 1.18
C ALA A 63 -0.17 1.89 0.00
N LEU A 64 -0.90 2.38 -1.01
CA LEU A 64 -0.35 3.11 -2.14
C LEU A 64 0.18 4.50 -1.74
N ASP A 65 -0.49 5.20 -0.82
CA ASP A 65 0.02 6.47 -0.25
C ASP A 65 1.39 6.25 0.41
N ILE A 66 1.52 5.17 1.21
CA ILE A 66 2.79 4.78 1.83
C ILE A 66 3.82 4.45 0.76
N LEU A 67 3.48 3.60 -0.23
CA LEU A 67 4.40 3.23 -1.30
C LEU A 67 4.95 4.46 -2.06
N CYS A 68 4.09 5.47 -2.29
CA CYS A 68 4.47 6.73 -2.93
C CYS A 68 5.54 7.49 -2.13
N LYS A 69 5.51 7.46 -0.79
CA LYS A 69 6.58 8.05 0.05
C LYS A 69 7.95 7.40 -0.20
N TYR A 70 7.98 6.15 -0.66
CA TYR A 70 9.22 5.40 -0.95
C TYR A 70 9.67 5.48 -2.41
N LYS A 71 8.98 6.25 -3.27
CA LYS A 71 9.25 6.27 -4.73
C LYS A 71 10.72 6.49 -5.12
N SER A 72 11.45 7.32 -4.39
CA SER A 72 12.87 7.61 -4.67
C SER A 72 13.79 6.42 -4.39
N LYS A 73 13.42 5.58 -3.42
CA LYS A 73 14.16 4.38 -2.98
C LYS A 73 13.61 3.09 -3.61
N LEU A 74 12.43 3.14 -4.22
CA LEU A 74 11.72 1.98 -4.76
C LEU A 74 12.46 1.34 -5.95
N LYS A 75 12.60 0.00 -5.90
CA LYS A 75 13.13 -0.84 -6.99
C LYS A 75 12.00 -1.62 -7.68
N GLN A 76 11.16 -2.29 -6.91
CA GLN A 76 10.02 -3.08 -7.40
C GLN A 76 8.96 -3.22 -6.30
N TYR A 77 7.72 -3.51 -6.68
CA TYR A 77 6.61 -3.71 -5.76
C TYR A 77 5.60 -4.70 -6.34
N TYR A 78 4.86 -5.36 -5.45
CA TYR A 78 3.93 -6.44 -5.76
C TYR A 78 2.71 -6.34 -4.85
N LEU A 79 1.56 -6.79 -5.37
CA LEU A 79 0.40 -7.07 -4.54
C LEU A 79 0.75 -8.16 -3.52
N GLY A 80 0.45 -7.92 -2.24
CA GLY A 80 0.67 -8.88 -1.16
C GLY A 80 -0.49 -9.87 -0.99
N TYR A 81 -0.34 -10.75 0.00
CA TYR A 81 -1.40 -11.62 0.48
C TYR A 81 -1.77 -11.23 1.91
N ASN A 82 -3.07 -11.22 2.20
CA ASN A 82 -3.60 -10.83 3.51
C ASN A 82 -2.82 -11.51 4.66
N PRO A 83 -2.32 -10.74 5.64
CA PRO A 83 -2.59 -9.32 5.89
C PRO A 83 -1.67 -8.31 5.18
N VAL A 84 -0.70 -8.76 4.40
CA VAL A 84 0.20 -7.88 3.64
C VAL A 84 -0.55 -7.34 2.42
N ILE A 85 -0.70 -6.02 2.33
CA ILE A 85 -1.38 -5.36 1.21
C ILE A 85 -0.41 -5.17 0.03
N ILE A 86 0.79 -4.68 0.32
CA ILE A 86 1.85 -4.45 -0.68
C ILE A 86 3.18 -4.95 -0.12
N THR A 87 3.91 -5.68 -0.95
CA THR A 87 5.34 -5.96 -0.72
C THR A 87 6.16 -5.08 -1.65
N PHE A 88 7.19 -4.41 -1.15
CA PHE A 88 8.11 -3.67 -2.01
C PHE A 88 9.57 -3.86 -1.62
N LEU A 89 10.44 -3.71 -2.60
CA LEU A 89 11.88 -3.80 -2.46
C LEU A 89 12.48 -2.43 -2.76
N THR A 90 13.40 -1.98 -1.92
CA THR A 90 14.19 -0.77 -2.15
C THR A 90 15.45 -1.07 -2.97
N LYS A 91 16.12 -0.02 -3.45
CA LYS A 91 17.34 -0.10 -4.26
C LYS A 91 18.52 -0.76 -3.53
N ASP A 92 18.54 -0.70 -2.21
CA ASP A 92 19.50 -1.40 -1.34
C ASP A 92 19.07 -2.84 -1.00
N ASN A 93 18.02 -3.34 -1.65
CA ASN A 93 17.43 -4.67 -1.46
C ASN A 93 16.80 -4.92 -0.08
N THR A 94 16.38 -3.88 0.64
CA THR A 94 15.52 -4.04 1.83
C THR A 94 14.09 -4.36 1.41
N MET A 95 13.53 -5.47 1.88
CA MET A 95 12.16 -5.90 1.64
C MET A 95 11.23 -5.37 2.73
N TYR A 96 10.19 -4.66 2.30
CA TYR A 96 9.15 -4.13 3.16
C TYR A 96 7.81 -4.82 2.91
N HIS A 97 7.06 -5.05 3.98
CA HIS A 97 5.64 -5.39 3.92
C HIS A 97 4.81 -4.24 4.49
N ILE A 98 3.86 -3.75 3.70
CA ILE A 98 2.86 -2.77 4.14
C ILE A 98 1.61 -3.54 4.59
N ILE A 99 1.24 -3.36 5.85
CA ILE A 99 0.03 -3.89 6.46
C ILE A 99 -0.82 -2.71 6.90
N VAL A 100 -2.09 -2.71 6.52
CA VAL A 100 -3.04 -1.64 6.89
C VAL A 100 -4.16 -2.25 7.71
N ALA A 101 -4.35 -1.71 8.92
CA ALA A 101 -5.39 -2.10 9.86
C ALA A 101 -6.50 -1.05 9.89
N ASP A 102 -7.74 -1.47 10.09
CA ASP A 102 -8.89 -0.63 10.39
C ASP A 102 -9.53 -1.06 11.72
N ASP A 103 -10.60 -0.37 12.13
CA ASP A 103 -11.30 -0.70 13.37
C ASP A 103 -11.88 -2.12 13.39
N ASP A 104 -12.18 -2.67 12.21
CA ASP A 104 -12.73 -4.01 12.07
C ASP A 104 -11.67 -5.10 12.28
N ASN A 105 -10.41 -4.86 11.87
CA ASN A 105 -9.38 -5.92 11.87
C ASN A 105 -8.16 -5.66 12.78
N LYS A 106 -8.00 -4.47 13.39
CA LYS A 106 -6.78 -4.09 14.14
C LYS A 106 -6.34 -5.11 15.18
N LYS A 107 -7.29 -5.64 15.98
CA LYS A 107 -6.99 -6.70 16.97
C LYS A 107 -6.52 -8.00 16.33
N GLY A 108 -7.05 -8.35 15.16
CA GLY A 108 -6.62 -9.52 14.39
C GLY A 108 -5.22 -9.35 13.82
N ILE A 109 -4.91 -8.16 13.31
CA ILE A 109 -3.58 -7.81 12.81
C ILE A 109 -2.53 -7.89 13.93
N VAL A 110 -2.80 -7.28 15.10
CA VAL A 110 -1.90 -7.37 16.27
C VAL A 110 -1.63 -8.83 16.66
N LYS A 111 -2.67 -9.67 16.72
CA LYS A 111 -2.50 -11.11 17.00
C LYS A 111 -1.61 -11.84 15.98
N ILE A 112 -1.73 -11.49 14.70
CA ILE A 112 -0.91 -12.10 13.64
C ILE A 112 0.55 -11.64 13.78
N ILE A 113 0.77 -10.35 14.04
CA ILE A 113 2.10 -9.75 14.16
C ILE A 113 2.85 -10.31 15.38
N ASN A 114 2.15 -10.55 16.49
CA ASN A 114 2.72 -11.11 17.72
C ASN A 114 2.81 -12.65 17.69
N SER A 115 2.35 -13.31 16.62
CA SER A 115 2.32 -14.77 16.58
C SER A 115 3.72 -15.36 16.48
N TYR A 116 3.95 -16.46 17.20
CA TYR A 116 5.14 -17.30 17.07
C TYR A 116 4.74 -18.76 16.81
N PRO A 117 5.21 -19.39 15.70
CA PRO A 117 6.00 -18.78 14.64
C PRO A 117 5.21 -17.72 13.87
N LEU A 118 5.91 -16.72 13.35
CA LEU A 118 5.29 -15.62 12.62
C LEU A 118 4.52 -16.14 11.41
N SER A 119 3.23 -15.83 11.36
CA SER A 119 2.33 -16.26 10.27
C SER A 119 2.42 -15.37 9.03
N LEU A 120 3.46 -14.53 8.91
CA LEU A 120 3.68 -13.62 7.79
C LEU A 120 4.79 -14.15 6.87
N PRO A 121 4.73 -13.82 5.56
CA PRO A 121 5.89 -13.98 4.70
C PRO A 121 7.10 -13.22 5.25
N LYS A 122 8.31 -13.68 4.92
CA LYS A 122 9.55 -13.06 5.38
C LYS A 122 9.72 -11.67 4.75
N ALA A 123 10.00 -10.68 5.59
CA ALA A 123 10.43 -9.34 5.20
C ALA A 123 11.53 -8.87 6.15
N ASP A 124 12.32 -7.89 5.69
CA ASP A 124 13.33 -7.24 6.52
C ASP A 124 12.69 -6.21 7.46
N LYS A 125 11.62 -5.54 6.98
CA LYS A 125 10.90 -4.51 7.74
C LYS A 125 9.39 -4.53 7.49
N LEU A 126 8.61 -4.14 8.48
CA LEU A 126 7.17 -3.91 8.33
C LEU A 126 6.86 -2.40 8.33
N ILE A 127 5.79 -2.03 7.63
CA ILE A 127 5.12 -0.74 7.81
C ILE A 127 3.69 -1.05 8.21
N LEU A 128 3.36 -0.70 9.45
CA LEU A 128 2.09 -0.95 10.09
C LEU A 128 1.29 0.35 10.10
N ALA A 129 0.25 0.42 9.28
CA ALA A 129 -0.61 1.59 9.20
C ALA A 129 -1.90 1.35 10.00
N PHE A 130 -2.14 2.16 11.02
CA PHE A 130 -3.28 2.05 11.93
C PHE A 130 -4.02 3.40 12.02
N PRO A 131 -5.31 3.41 12.41
CA PRO A 131 -6.10 4.65 12.52
C PRO A 131 -5.70 5.52 13.72
N ASP A 132 -5.11 4.92 14.76
CA ASP A 132 -4.66 5.60 15.98
C ASP A 132 -3.47 4.86 16.61
N GLU A 133 -2.93 5.40 17.71
CA GLU A 133 -1.77 4.85 18.43
C GLU A 133 -2.10 3.74 19.43
N LYS A 134 -3.39 3.40 19.62
CA LYS A 134 -3.83 2.58 20.76
C LYS A 134 -3.30 1.15 20.76
N GLU A 135 -2.94 0.62 19.60
CA GLU A 135 -2.42 -0.74 19.46
C GLU A 135 -0.89 -0.79 19.46
N LEU A 136 -0.19 0.35 19.47
CA LEU A 136 1.27 0.37 19.42
C LEU A 136 1.90 -0.38 20.59
N GLU A 137 1.42 -0.13 21.81
CA GLU A 137 1.91 -0.78 23.03
C GLU A 137 1.59 -2.30 23.09
N ASN A 138 0.64 -2.76 22.26
CA ASN A 138 0.26 -4.17 22.18
C ASN A 138 1.08 -4.95 21.14
N ILE A 139 1.99 -4.30 20.40
CA ILE A 139 2.77 -4.95 19.34
C ILE A 139 4.11 -5.45 19.90
N GLU A 140 4.26 -6.77 19.91
CA GLU A 140 5.49 -7.49 20.26
C GLU A 140 6.00 -8.20 19.00
N CYS A 141 6.67 -7.45 18.11
CA CYS A 141 7.14 -7.96 16.83
C CYS A 141 8.67 -8.08 16.79
N GLU A 142 9.16 -9.26 16.37
CA GLU A 142 10.60 -9.47 16.16
C GLU A 142 11.12 -8.79 14.88
N ILE A 143 10.25 -8.55 13.89
CA ILE A 143 10.63 -7.84 12.66
C ILE A 143 10.62 -6.34 12.94
N PRO A 144 11.71 -5.60 12.63
CA PRO A 144 11.72 -4.15 12.76
C PRO A 144 10.56 -3.52 11.98
N PHE A 145 9.80 -2.61 12.62
CA PHE A 145 8.62 -2.03 12.01
C PHE A 145 8.56 -0.52 12.16
N LEU A 146 7.85 0.13 11.24
CA LEU A 146 7.39 1.51 11.36
C LEU A 146 5.88 1.50 11.62
N TYR A 147 5.44 2.19 12.66
CA TYR A 147 4.03 2.41 12.99
C TYR A 147 3.61 3.78 12.48
N ALA A 148 2.70 3.79 11.51
CA ALA A 148 2.19 5.00 10.86
C ALA A 148 0.70 5.19 11.18
N ILE A 149 0.33 6.40 11.63
CA ILE A 149 -1.07 6.78 11.80
C ILE A 149 -1.59 7.39 10.50
N TYR A 150 -2.63 6.80 9.90
CA TYR A 150 -3.29 7.34 8.71
C TYR A 150 -4.50 8.22 9.10
N PRO A 151 -4.90 9.21 8.28
CA PRO A 151 -4.47 9.48 6.89
C PRO A 151 -3.15 10.26 6.74
N GLU A 152 -2.64 10.94 7.76
CA GLU A 152 -1.44 11.79 7.65
C GLU A 152 -0.15 10.98 7.41
N LEU A 153 -0.21 9.67 7.71
CA LEU A 153 0.90 8.73 7.65
C LEU A 153 2.09 9.22 8.49
N ASN A 154 1.78 9.71 9.70
CA ASN A 154 2.75 10.13 10.70
C ASN A 154 3.35 8.89 11.35
N VAL A 155 4.66 8.70 11.20
CA VAL A 155 5.37 7.61 11.88
C VAL A 155 5.68 8.06 13.30
N ILE A 156 5.41 7.20 14.29
CA ILE A 156 5.51 7.56 15.72
C ILE A 156 6.53 6.75 16.51
N ASN A 157 7.10 5.69 15.93
CA ASN A 157 8.09 4.82 16.58
C ASN A 157 9.50 4.97 15.99
N TYR A 158 10.00 6.21 15.91
CA TYR A 158 11.38 6.48 15.51
C TYR A 158 12.35 6.13 16.65
N GLU A 159 12.69 4.85 16.80
CA GLU A 159 13.86 4.40 17.55
C GLU A 159 15.07 4.18 16.62
#